data_AF-A0A9J9LGQ9-F1
#
_entry.id   AF-A0A9J9LGQ9-F1
#
_cell.length_a   1.000
_cell.length_b   1.000
_cell.length_c   1.000
_cell.angle_alpha   90.00
_cell.angle_beta   90.00
_cell.angle_gamma   90.00
#
_symmetry.space_group_name_H-M   'P 1'
#
loop_
_entity.id
_entity.type
_entity.pdbx_description
1 polymer ?
#
loop_
_entity_poly.entity_id
_entity_poly.type
_entity_poly.pdbx_seq_one_letter_code
_entity_poly.pdbx_strand_id
1 'polypeptide(L)'
;MRHDADMPYGTMDYLFVRLMQWGHGQGYRWFTLGLAPLSGLEARRLAPLWARLGALLYHHGQALYGFEGLRSYKEKFSPVWEPRFIAGPQGPALARALFDLQALIGGK
;
A
#
# COMPACT_ATOMS: atom_id res chain seq x y z
N MET A 1 3.43 -2.33 -10.33
CA MET A 1 3.05 -3.08 -11.54
C MET A 1 4.22 -3.03 -12.50
N ARG A 2 4.48 -4.09 -13.27
CA ARG A 2 5.57 -4.10 -14.25
C ARG A 2 5.05 -3.53 -15.57
N HIS A 3 5.85 -2.70 -16.22
CA HIS A 3 5.55 -2.14 -17.53
C HIS A 3 6.86 -1.89 -18.26
N ASP A 4 6.84 -1.93 -19.59
CA ASP A 4 7.95 -1.46 -20.40
C ASP A 4 8.01 0.07 -20.40
N ALA A 5 9.18 0.62 -20.72
CA ALA A 5 9.39 2.07 -20.76
C ALA A 5 8.56 2.75 -21.86
N ASP A 6 8.31 2.04 -22.96
CA ASP A 6 7.66 2.56 -24.17
C ASP A 6 6.12 2.42 -24.11
N MET A 7 5.57 2.01 -22.97
CA MET A 7 4.13 1.78 -22.85
C MET A 7 3.35 3.09 -22.91
N PRO A 8 2.28 3.17 -23.73
CA PRO A 8 1.43 4.35 -23.81
C PRO A 8 0.82 4.72 -22.45
N TYR A 9 0.63 6.02 -22.23
CA TYR A 9 -0.08 6.53 -21.06
C TYR A 9 -1.47 5.90 -20.96
N GLY A 10 -1.88 5.53 -19.74
CA GLY A 10 -3.18 4.92 -19.47
C GLY A 10 -3.26 3.41 -19.68
N THR A 11 -2.18 2.74 -20.13
CA THR A 11 -2.20 1.28 -20.30
C THR A 11 -2.51 0.54 -18.98
N MET A 12 -2.00 1.03 -17.86
CA MET A 12 -2.29 0.45 -16.55
C MET A 12 -3.79 0.57 -16.20
N ASP A 13 -4.40 1.72 -16.50
CA ASP A 13 -5.83 1.96 -16.27
C ASP A 13 -6.66 1.00 -17.13
N TYR A 14 -6.29 0.86 -18.39
CA TYR A 14 -6.90 -0.10 -19.31
C TYR A 14 -6.81 -1.55 -18.79
N LEU A 15 -5.63 -1.98 -18.33
CA LEU A 15 -5.45 -3.34 -17.82
C LEU A 15 -6.39 -3.60 -16.64
N PHE A 16 -6.46 -2.69 -15.66
CA PHE A 16 -7.34 -2.86 -14.51
C PHE A 16 -8.81 -2.92 -14.90
N VAL A 17 -9.27 -2.04 -15.80
CA VAL A 17 -10.65 -2.09 -16.30
C VAL A 17 -10.94 -3.43 -16.98
N ARG A 18 -10.03 -3.93 -17.84
CA ARG A 18 -10.20 -5.22 -18.53
C ARG A 18 -10.23 -6.40 -17.56
N LEU A 19 -9.41 -6.37 -16.51
CA LEU A 19 -9.40 -7.41 -15.46
C LEU A 19 -10.70 -7.39 -14.64
N MET A 20 -11.20 -6.21 -14.29
CA MET A 20 -12.49 -6.07 -13.58
C MET A 20 -13.66 -6.57 -14.43
N GLN A 21 -13.71 -6.19 -15.72
CA GLN A 21 -14.74 -6.65 -16.66
C GLN A 21 -14.68 -8.17 -16.85
N TRP A 22 -13.48 -8.73 -17.01
CA TRP A 22 -13.30 -10.17 -17.08
C TRP A 22 -13.79 -10.86 -15.81
N GLY A 23 -13.39 -10.37 -14.64
CA GLY A 23 -13.79 -10.94 -13.36
C GLY A 23 -15.31 -10.87 -13.14
N HIS A 24 -15.93 -9.76 -13.53
CA HIS A 24 -17.39 -9.63 -13.53
C HIS A 24 -18.06 -10.68 -14.42
N GLY A 25 -17.54 -10.90 -15.64
CA GLY A 25 -18.03 -11.95 -16.54
C GLY A 25 -17.86 -13.38 -16.01
N GLN A 26 -16.93 -13.60 -15.08
CA GLN A 26 -16.76 -14.88 -14.36
C GLN A 26 -17.61 -14.98 -13.07
N GLY A 27 -18.40 -13.95 -12.73
CA GLY A 27 -19.24 -13.94 -11.53
C GLY A 27 -18.53 -13.51 -10.25
N TYR A 28 -17.32 -12.94 -10.33
CA TYR A 28 -16.67 -12.37 -9.15
C TYR A 28 -17.36 -11.10 -8.69
N ARG A 29 -17.59 -10.99 -7.37
CA ARG A 29 -18.25 -9.83 -6.74
C ARG A 29 -17.27 -8.72 -6.35
N TRP A 30 -16.02 -9.06 -6.06
CA TRP A 30 -15.02 -8.13 -5.56
C TRP A 30 -13.74 -8.22 -6.37
N PHE A 31 -13.12 -7.06 -6.60
CA PHE A 31 -11.80 -6.94 -7.20
C PHE A 31 -10.89 -6.17 -6.23
N THR A 32 -9.75 -6.76 -5.87
CA THR A 32 -8.78 -6.10 -4.98
C THR A 32 -7.74 -5.33 -5.80
N LEU A 33 -7.59 -4.04 -5.52
CA LEU A 33 -6.52 -3.20 -6.07
C LEU A 33 -5.21 -3.33 -5.26
N GLY A 34 -5.20 -4.16 -4.22
CA GLY A 34 -4.10 -4.29 -3.26
C GLY A 34 -4.00 -3.10 -2.30
N LEU A 35 -3.01 -3.14 -1.40
CA LEU A 35 -2.82 -2.15 -0.34
C LEU A 35 -2.34 -0.79 -0.88
N ALA A 36 -2.81 0.30 -0.30
CA ALA A 36 -2.19 1.63 -0.40
C ALA A 36 -1.66 2.00 0.99
N PRO A 37 -0.47 1.50 1.37
CA PRO A 37 0.03 1.62 2.73
C PRO A 37 0.19 3.09 3.13
N LEU A 38 -0.07 3.39 4.40
CA LEU A 38 0.11 4.71 5.02
C LEU A 38 -0.72 5.87 4.42
N SER A 39 -1.47 5.64 3.35
CA SER A 39 -2.23 6.66 2.62
C SER A 39 -3.45 7.23 3.35
N GLY A 40 -3.85 6.61 4.47
CA GLY A 40 -4.92 7.10 5.36
C GLY A 40 -4.40 7.64 6.70
N LEU A 41 -3.08 7.78 6.86
CA LEU A 41 -2.48 8.41 8.03
C LEU A 41 -2.54 9.95 7.88
N GLU A 42 -3.75 10.50 7.83
CA GLU A 42 -3.91 11.94 8.06
C GLU A 42 -3.38 12.29 9.45
N ALA A 43 -2.72 13.44 9.53
CA ALA A 43 -1.96 13.97 10.65
C ALA A 43 -2.79 14.14 11.94
N ARG A 44 -3.12 13.04 12.63
CA ARG A 44 -3.75 13.07 13.96
C ARG A 44 -2.94 12.30 15.01
N ARG A 45 -2.37 13.08 15.93
CA ARG A 45 -2.22 12.83 17.39
C ARG A 45 -1.55 11.54 17.92
N LEU A 46 -0.79 10.77 17.15
CA LEU A 46 -0.08 9.58 17.68
C LEU A 46 1.44 9.78 17.77
N ALA A 47 1.87 10.61 18.72
CA ALA A 47 3.27 11.02 18.93
C ALA A 47 4.29 9.91 19.36
N PRO A 48 3.93 8.70 19.83
CA PRO A 48 4.92 7.62 20.02
C PRO A 48 5.11 6.73 18.78
N LEU A 49 4.08 6.60 17.94
CA LEU A 49 4.09 5.73 16.77
C LEU A 49 4.95 6.32 15.65
N TRP A 50 4.93 7.65 15.49
CA TRP A 50 5.74 8.38 14.53
C TRP A 50 7.24 8.20 14.75
N ALA A 51 7.72 8.16 15.99
CA ALA A 51 9.13 7.94 16.29
C ALA A 51 9.60 6.54 15.84
N ARG A 52 8.73 5.53 15.98
CA ARG A 52 9.00 4.14 15.56
C ARG A 52 8.92 3.96 14.05
N LEU A 53 7.93 4.57 13.41
CA LEU A 53 7.80 4.62 11.94
C LEU A 53 8.93 5.44 11.30
N GLY A 54 9.38 6.52 11.95
CA GLY A 54 10.51 7.33 11.49
C GLY A 54 11.80 6.51 11.34
N ALA A 55 12.11 5.62 12.29
CA ALA A 55 13.26 4.72 12.20
C ALA A 55 13.14 3.71 11.04
N LEU A 56 11.93 3.23 10.74
CA LEU A 56 11.64 2.37 9.57
C LEU A 56 11.77 3.13 8.24
N LEU A 57 11.32 4.38 8.21
CA LEU A 57 11.28 5.25 7.03
C LEU A 57 12.65 5.88 6.71
N TYR A 58 13.50 6.12 7.72
CA TYR A 58 14.83 6.73 7.55
C TYR A 58 15.75 5.92 6.64
N HIS A 59 15.53 4.60 6.53
CA HIS A 59 16.27 3.74 5.61
C HIS A 59 15.71 3.68 4.19
N HIS A 60 14.55 4.30 3.89
CA HIS A 60 13.83 4.15 2.60
C HIS A 60 13.08 5.42 2.16
N GLY A 61 13.65 6.61 2.38
CA GLY A 61 13.02 7.94 2.19
C GLY A 61 12.31 8.26 0.85
N GLN A 62 12.31 7.37 -0.14
CA GLN A 62 11.54 7.49 -1.39
C GLN A 62 10.14 6.85 -1.34
N ALA A 63 9.82 6.04 -0.31
CA ALA A 63 8.58 5.26 -0.29
C ALA A 63 7.31 6.11 -0.09
N LEU A 64 7.38 7.19 0.69
CA LEU A 64 6.21 8.02 1.04
C LEU A 64 5.62 8.77 -0.16
N TYR A 65 6.48 9.27 -1.06
CA TYR A 65 6.04 9.98 -2.27
C TYR A 65 5.28 9.07 -3.25
N GLY A 66 5.57 7.77 -3.22
CA GLY A 66 4.84 6.77 -4.02
C GLY A 66 3.44 6.44 -3.47
N PHE A 67 3.20 6.59 -2.17
CA PHE A 67 1.96 6.10 -1.53
C PHE A 67 0.77 7.04 -1.70
N GLU A 68 0.97 8.35 -1.67
CA GLU A 68 -0.08 9.33 -1.97
C GLU A 68 -0.52 9.20 -3.44
N GLY A 69 0.45 9.13 -4.37
CA GLY A 69 0.19 8.87 -5.78
C GLY A 69 -0.50 7.52 -6.01
N LEU A 70 -0.13 6.48 -5.28
CA LEU A 70 -0.75 5.15 -5.38
C LEU A 70 -2.19 5.13 -4.86
N ARG A 71 -2.51 5.86 -3.78
CA ARG A 71 -3.90 5.98 -3.31
C ARG A 71 -4.74 6.74 -4.32
N SER A 72 -4.27 7.91 -4.75
CA SER A 72 -4.94 8.74 -5.76
C SER A 72 -5.14 7.99 -7.08
N TYR A 73 -4.16 7.17 -7.48
CA TYR A 73 -4.28 6.28 -8.63
C TYR A 73 -5.45 5.29 -8.47
N LYS A 74 -5.57 4.64 -7.32
CA LYS A 74 -6.62 3.65 -7.04
C LYS A 74 -8.00 4.29 -6.88
N GLU A 75 -8.05 5.53 -6.41
CA GLU A 75 -9.30 6.29 -6.24
C GLU A 75 -10.07 6.45 -7.56
N LYS A 76 -9.39 6.44 -8.71
CA LYS A 76 -9.99 6.46 -10.05
C LYS A 76 -11.04 5.36 -10.27
N PHE A 77 -10.94 4.25 -9.55
CA PHE A 77 -11.83 3.09 -9.67
C PHE A 77 -12.93 3.07 -8.59
N SER A 78 -13.04 4.12 -7.78
CA SER A 78 -14.00 4.24 -6.67
C SER A 78 -14.06 3.00 -5.75
N PRO A 79 -12.91 2.55 -5.20
CA PRO A 79 -12.88 1.36 -4.36
C PRO A 79 -13.52 1.60 -2.99
N VAL A 80 -13.94 0.52 -2.34
CA VAL A 80 -14.24 0.54 -0.91
C VAL A 80 -12.92 0.39 -0.14
N TRP A 81 -12.55 1.41 0.65
CA TRP A 81 -11.35 1.39 1.46
C TRP A 81 -11.58 0.66 2.79
N GLU A 82 -10.75 -0.35 3.04
CA GLU A 82 -10.74 -1.07 4.32
C GLU A 82 -9.39 -0.94 5.02
N PRO A 83 -9.36 -0.64 6.34
CA PRO A 83 -8.12 -0.63 7.08
C PRO A 83 -7.52 -2.03 7.20
N ARG A 84 -6.19 -2.08 7.26
CA ARG A 84 -5.42 -3.31 7.50
C ARG A 84 -4.42 -3.04 8.61
N PHE A 85 -4.31 -4.00 9.53
CA PHE A 85 -3.55 -3.86 10.77
C PHE A 85 -2.50 -4.94 10.86
N ILE A 86 -1.41 -4.62 11.55
CA ILE A 86 -0.36 -5.57 11.91
C ILE A 86 -0.60 -5.94 13.38
N ALA A 87 -0.85 -7.22 13.63
CA ALA A 87 -0.92 -7.76 14.99
C ALA A 87 0.49 -8.10 15.47
N GLY A 88 0.79 -7.75 16.72
CA GLY A 88 2.12 -7.97 17.30
C GLY A 88 2.13 -7.86 18.82
N PRO A 89 3.27 -8.22 19.45
CA PRO A 89 3.42 -8.15 20.90
C PRO A 89 3.34 -6.71 21.41
N GLN A 90 2.91 -6.52 22.66
CA GLN A 90 2.81 -5.18 23.26
C GLN A 90 4.19 -4.62 23.65
N GLY A 91 4.27 -3.29 23.77
CA GLY A 91 5.47 -2.61 24.29
C GLY A 91 6.68 -2.62 23.34
N PRO A 92 7.93 -2.72 23.86
CA PRO A 92 9.15 -2.64 23.07
C PRO A 92 9.30 -3.78 22.05
N ALA A 93 8.73 -4.96 22.34
CA ALA A 93 8.75 -6.10 21.44
C ALA A 93 8.06 -5.82 20.09
N LEU A 94 7.08 -4.91 20.05
CA LEU A 94 6.44 -4.50 18.80
C LEU A 94 7.44 -3.87 17.82
N ALA A 95 8.38 -3.06 18.34
CA ALA A 95 9.38 -2.42 17.47
C ALA A 95 10.26 -3.46 16.81
N ARG A 96 10.69 -4.48 17.57
CA ARG A 96 11.47 -5.61 17.02
C ARG A 96 10.68 -6.38 15.96
N ALA A 97 9.43 -6.72 16.25
CA ALA A 97 8.57 -7.40 15.27
C ALA A 97 8.36 -6.59 13.98
N LEU A 98 8.27 -5.26 14.07
CA LEU A 98 8.19 -4.40 12.89
C LEU A 98 9.51 -4.35 12.10
N PHE A 99 10.67 -4.37 12.76
CA PHE A 99 11.96 -4.50 12.08
C PHE A 99 12.10 -5.85 11.38
N ASP A 100 11.72 -6.94 12.04
CA ASP A 100 11.75 -8.29 11.46
C ASP A 100 10.82 -8.36 10.24
N LEU A 101 9.62 -7.76 10.33
CA LEU A 101 8.69 -7.64 9.21
C LEU A 101 9.27 -6.83 8.05
N GLN A 102 9.97 -5.73 8.33
CA GLN A 102 10.64 -4.94 7.30
C GLN A 102 11.74 -5.75 6.60
N ALA A 103 12.57 -6.48 7.36
CA ALA A 103 13.63 -7.33 6.80
C ALA A 103 13.04 -8.39 5.87
N LEU A 104 11.97 -9.07 6.32
CA LEU A 104 11.25 -10.06 5.52
C LEU A 104 10.70 -9.49 4.21
N ILE A 105 10.08 -8.31 4.26
CA ILE A 105 9.54 -7.64 3.06
C ILE A 105 10.66 -7.17 2.13
N GLY A 106 11.76 -6.67 2.71
CA GLY A 106 12.93 -6.19 1.97
C GLY A 106 13.76 -7.30 1.32
N GLY A 107 13.42 -8.59 1.58
CA GLY A 107 14.13 -9.73 1.03
C GLY A 107 15.57 -9.88 1.55
N LYS A 108 15.84 -9.41 2.78
CA LYS A 108 17.13 -9.55 3.46
C LYS A 108 17.07 -10.64 4.53
#